data_AF-A0A6N2CS95-F1
#
_entry.id   AF-A0A6N2CS95-F1
#
_cell.length_a   1.000
_cell.length_b   1.000
_cell.length_c   1.000
_cell.angle_alpha   90.00
_cell.angle_beta   90.00
_cell.angle_gamma   90.00
#
_symmetry.space_group_name_H-M   'P 1'
#
loop_
_entity.id
_entity.type
_entity.pdbx_description
1 polymer ?
#
loop_
_entity_poly.entity_id
_entity_poly.type
_entity_poly.pdbx_seq_one_letter_code
_entity_poly.pdbx_strand_id
1 'polypeptide(L)'
;MENKTKSYNKHLFLFLIFYSIMSIQTIAQLDYELMENWAFHPDKSGTLLSFYNLNIGVVDKNLETDSLIYNTNNSMTNTGVDVFFVHPTILNDIWSYTERKNIPLDEQPAFQISASIVGQAGLLATYGRFFAPRYRQASPPSFLGSPLDSLQAAILKKAYHDVKEAFLHYLENHNGGNKIILASHSQGAYLSAMLLHDLFDKDEELRRKLVVAIIGGVVSTYSDPPFFQGGWWEHIPLCTEITQCGCVITWRSYKEGQSLPGVQISAPQYNPYLKELGYVYKLLDPEKHIVLQDSVFYSDQPAPLRNYIVPKTNQSYGGNVGFIAFDHLYQIRFKREGPSKVGFMVEHTPQANDQRPNNLLEAESQPFFNVQGYHIKDYNIYSWALMQQINQKLASCDTTTDTRGIHENKNMLKVYPNPALDIVYVIADRNIIQLSLYNADRQKLINQHYSQQEYRNPQGYQYSLNINELKVGLYFIQAKFSDGTRYTAKIVKE
;
A
#
# COMPACT_ATOMS: atom_id res chain seq x y z
N MET A 1 10.06 -92.38 27.34
CA MET A 1 11.23 -91.93 26.56
C MET A 1 10.72 -90.92 25.55
N GLU A 2 10.66 -89.65 25.92
CA GLU A 2 11.71 -88.62 25.74
C GLU A 2 11.66 -87.89 24.39
N ASN A 3 11.16 -86.64 24.46
CA ASN A 3 11.76 -85.38 24.00
C ASN A 3 12.17 -85.10 22.53
N LYS A 4 11.67 -83.92 22.07
CA LYS A 4 12.28 -82.88 21.21
C LYS A 4 12.48 -83.26 19.72
N THR A 5 12.38 -82.38 18.71
CA THR A 5 12.78 -80.97 18.62
C THR A 5 12.16 -80.29 17.38
N LYS A 6 11.80 -79.00 17.51
CA LYS A 6 11.58 -78.05 16.41
C LYS A 6 12.89 -77.74 15.68
N SER A 7 12.83 -77.43 14.37
CA SER A 7 13.44 -76.23 13.74
C SER A 7 13.63 -76.46 12.24
N TYR A 8 12.90 -75.72 11.40
CA TYR A 8 13.46 -75.18 10.17
C TYR A 8 12.92 -73.75 9.99
N ASN A 9 13.87 -72.85 9.74
CA ASN A 9 13.70 -71.42 9.74
C ASN A 9 14.16 -70.91 8.37
N LYS A 10 13.54 -69.81 7.92
CA LYS A 10 14.05 -68.81 6.97
C LYS A 10 13.95 -69.13 5.46
N HIS A 11 12.94 -68.57 4.80
CA HIS A 11 13.03 -67.27 4.09
C HIS A 11 11.81 -67.11 3.17
N LEU A 12 10.77 -66.43 3.66
CA LEU A 12 9.71 -65.89 2.81
C LEU A 12 9.92 -64.37 2.75
N PHE A 13 10.41 -63.88 1.61
CA PHE A 13 10.52 -62.46 1.31
C PHE A 13 9.10 -61.90 1.14
N LEU A 14 8.53 -61.30 2.19
CA LEU A 14 7.36 -60.43 2.07
C LEU A 14 7.83 -59.05 1.64
N PHE A 15 7.54 -58.66 0.40
CA PHE A 15 7.55 -57.26 -0.01
C PHE A 15 6.36 -56.56 0.66
N LEU A 16 6.59 -55.93 1.82
CA LEU A 16 5.68 -54.94 2.38
C LEU A 16 5.89 -53.63 1.64
N ILE A 17 5.04 -53.35 0.65
CA ILE A 17 4.91 -52.03 0.06
C ILE A 17 4.26 -51.13 1.12
N PHE A 18 5.09 -50.35 1.84
CA PHE A 18 4.61 -49.22 2.62
C PHE A 18 4.12 -48.15 1.64
N TYR A 19 2.82 -48.14 1.34
CA TYR A 19 2.16 -46.94 0.84
C TYR A 19 2.09 -45.94 1.99
N SER A 20 3.10 -45.08 2.07
CA SER A 20 2.97 -43.81 2.78
C SER A 20 1.90 -42.99 2.09
N ILE A 21 0.67 -43.03 2.61
CA ILE A 21 -0.35 -42.05 2.26
C ILE A 21 0.12 -40.74 2.89
N MET A 22 0.89 -39.94 2.14
CA MET A 22 0.89 -38.51 2.40
C MET A 22 -0.53 -38.05 2.08
N SER A 23 -1.33 -37.82 3.11
CA SER A 23 -2.57 -37.06 2.96
C SER A 23 -2.16 -35.68 2.47
N ILE A 24 -2.24 -35.47 1.16
CA ILE A 24 -2.38 -34.13 0.61
C ILE A 24 -3.72 -33.67 1.19
N GLN A 25 -3.68 -32.91 2.28
CA GLN A 25 -4.84 -32.15 2.73
C GLN A 25 -5.13 -31.16 1.59
N THR A 26 -6.05 -31.54 0.71
CA THR A 26 -6.68 -30.59 -0.20
C THR A 26 -7.30 -29.52 0.69
N ILE A 27 -6.73 -28.32 0.66
CA ILE A 27 -7.33 -27.16 1.31
C ILE A 27 -8.72 -27.05 0.69
N ALA A 28 -9.78 -27.15 1.50
CA ALA A 28 -11.13 -26.87 1.01
C ALA A 28 -11.12 -25.44 0.44
N GLN A 29 -11.26 -25.36 -0.87
CA GLN A 29 -11.20 -24.13 -1.65
C GLN A 29 -12.54 -23.41 -1.48
N LEU A 30 -12.50 -22.10 -1.26
CA LEU A 30 -13.71 -21.29 -1.27
C LEU A 30 -14.18 -21.13 -2.72
N ASP A 31 -15.47 -21.28 -2.94
CA ASP A 31 -16.10 -21.10 -4.25
C ASP A 31 -16.60 -19.66 -4.41
N TYR A 32 -15.95 -18.87 -5.25
CA TYR A 32 -16.31 -17.48 -5.47
C TYR A 32 -17.44 -17.28 -6.51
N GLU A 33 -17.98 -18.35 -7.09
CA GLU A 33 -19.29 -18.30 -7.75
C GLU A 33 -20.41 -18.01 -6.73
N LEU A 34 -20.20 -18.39 -5.46
CA LEU A 34 -21.17 -18.18 -4.39
C LEU A 34 -21.07 -16.77 -3.82
N MET A 35 -22.13 -15.97 -4.02
CA MET A 35 -22.22 -14.58 -3.52
C MET A 35 -22.06 -14.44 -2.00
N GLU A 36 -22.26 -15.49 -1.21
CA GLU A 36 -22.00 -15.49 0.25
C GLU A 36 -20.52 -15.31 0.61
N ASN A 37 -19.61 -15.69 -0.29
CA ASN A 37 -18.16 -15.52 -0.16
C ASN A 37 -17.69 -14.13 -0.57
N TRP A 38 -18.57 -13.27 -1.08
CA TRP A 38 -18.29 -11.87 -1.33
C TRP A 38 -18.81 -10.99 -0.19
N ALA A 39 -17.97 -10.12 0.36
CA ALA A 39 -18.43 -9.08 1.28
C ALA A 39 -19.20 -8.00 0.50
N PHE A 40 -18.72 -7.69 -0.70
CA PHE A 40 -19.42 -6.89 -1.70
C PHE A 40 -19.13 -7.45 -3.10
N HIS A 41 -20.17 -7.51 -3.92
CA HIS A 41 -20.09 -7.82 -5.35
C HIS A 41 -21.20 -7.03 -6.08
N PRO A 42 -20.99 -6.52 -7.30
CA PRO A 42 -22.01 -5.73 -8.01
C PRO A 42 -23.34 -6.46 -8.18
N ASP A 43 -23.27 -7.78 -8.40
CA ASP A 43 -24.46 -8.64 -8.58
C ASP A 43 -25.04 -9.16 -7.26
N LYS A 44 -24.40 -8.85 -6.11
CA LYS A 44 -24.91 -9.25 -4.80
C LYS A 44 -25.90 -8.21 -4.27
N SER A 45 -27.17 -8.57 -4.31
CA SER A 45 -28.27 -7.74 -3.79
C SER A 45 -28.13 -7.44 -2.29
N GLY A 46 -28.57 -6.26 -1.86
CA GLY A 46 -28.79 -5.95 -0.45
C GLY A 46 -27.52 -5.67 0.37
N THR A 47 -26.40 -5.35 -0.29
CA THR A 47 -25.16 -4.99 0.40
C THR A 47 -25.19 -3.53 0.88
N LEU A 48 -24.52 -3.23 1.99
CA LEU A 48 -24.56 -1.89 2.59
C LEU A 48 -24.09 -0.80 1.62
N LEU A 49 -23.00 -1.05 0.88
CA LEU A 49 -22.39 -0.10 -0.03
C LEU A 49 -23.26 0.20 -1.27
N SER A 50 -24.13 -0.72 -1.71
CA SER A 50 -24.91 -0.53 -2.96
C SER A 50 -25.93 0.60 -2.85
N PHE A 51 -26.38 0.91 -1.63
CA PHE A 51 -27.34 1.98 -1.34
C PHE A 51 -26.71 3.14 -0.55
N TYR A 52 -25.41 3.09 -0.30
CA TYR A 52 -24.75 4.09 0.53
C TYR A 52 -24.61 5.41 -0.23
N ASN A 53 -24.94 6.52 0.44
CA ASN A 53 -24.78 7.86 -0.10
C ASN A 53 -23.31 8.29 0.02
N LEU A 54 -22.60 8.42 -1.10
CA LEU A 54 -21.18 8.77 -1.10
C LEU A 54 -20.91 10.29 -1.00
N ASN A 55 -21.95 11.11 -0.97
CA ASN A 55 -21.78 12.55 -0.80
C ASN A 55 -21.15 12.85 0.57
N ILE A 56 -20.29 13.87 0.60
CA ILE A 56 -19.58 14.31 1.80
C ILE A 56 -20.10 15.70 2.18
N GLY A 57 -20.60 15.84 3.41
CA GLY A 57 -20.88 17.14 4.01
C GLY A 57 -19.63 17.68 4.71
N VAL A 58 -19.11 18.82 4.28
CA VAL A 58 -18.01 19.50 4.97
C VAL A 58 -18.60 20.29 6.12
N VAL A 59 -18.21 19.93 7.34
CA VAL A 59 -18.76 20.48 8.57
C VAL A 59 -17.83 21.57 9.10
N ASP A 60 -18.42 22.72 9.38
CA ASP A 60 -17.75 23.89 9.93
C ASP A 60 -17.51 23.76 11.44
N LYS A 61 -16.83 24.76 12.00
CA LYS A 61 -16.49 24.79 13.43
C LYS A 61 -17.71 24.90 14.36
N ASN A 62 -18.89 25.23 13.85
CA ASN A 62 -20.13 25.37 14.61
C ASN A 62 -21.04 24.14 14.44
N LEU A 63 -20.54 23.06 13.83
CA LEU A 63 -21.30 21.84 13.55
C LEU A 63 -22.39 22.02 12.47
N GLU A 64 -22.26 23.01 11.61
CA GLU A 64 -23.13 23.22 10.46
C GLU A 64 -22.46 22.72 9.17
N THR A 65 -23.26 22.25 8.20
CA THR A 65 -22.73 21.91 6.88
C THR A 65 -22.41 23.19 6.11
N ASP A 66 -21.13 23.46 5.88
CA ASP A 66 -20.64 24.60 5.09
C ASP A 66 -20.75 24.34 3.58
N SER A 67 -20.37 23.13 3.15
CA SER A 67 -20.42 22.74 1.74
C SER A 67 -20.68 21.26 1.53
N LEU A 68 -21.08 20.91 0.30
CA LEU A 68 -21.35 19.54 -0.12
C LEU A 68 -20.40 19.16 -1.25
N ILE A 69 -19.79 17.97 -1.13
CA ILE A 69 -19.02 17.33 -2.20
C ILE A 69 -19.85 16.15 -2.69
N TYR A 70 -20.28 16.22 -3.95
CA TYR A 70 -21.12 15.19 -4.55
C TYR A 70 -20.27 14.07 -5.14
N ASN A 71 -20.60 12.83 -4.80
CA ASN A 71 -19.98 11.64 -5.37
C ASN A 71 -21.08 10.67 -5.82
N THR A 72 -21.04 10.30 -7.09
CA THR A 72 -21.93 9.26 -7.63
C THR A 72 -21.50 7.91 -7.08
N ASN A 73 -22.43 7.09 -6.61
CA ASN A 73 -22.13 5.71 -6.24
C ASN A 73 -22.12 4.83 -7.50
N ASN A 74 -20.92 4.49 -7.99
CA ASN A 74 -20.72 3.64 -9.16
C ASN A 74 -20.39 2.18 -8.77
N SER A 75 -20.62 1.77 -7.51
CA SER A 75 -20.26 0.42 -7.04
C SER A 75 -20.87 -0.74 -7.85
N MET A 76 -21.95 -0.49 -8.58
CA MET A 76 -22.60 -1.45 -9.50
C MET A 76 -22.52 -1.01 -10.98
N THR A 77 -21.91 0.13 -11.26
CA THR A 77 -21.89 0.75 -12.59
C THR A 77 -20.54 0.51 -13.24
N ASN A 78 -20.53 -0.08 -14.44
CA ASN A 78 -19.31 -0.19 -15.22
C ASN A 78 -18.92 1.17 -15.82
N THR A 79 -17.84 1.76 -15.30
CA THR A 79 -17.25 3.03 -15.77
C THR A 79 -16.01 2.83 -16.64
N GLY A 80 -15.60 1.58 -16.88
CA GLY A 80 -14.27 1.23 -17.41
C GLY A 80 -13.20 1.05 -16.33
N VAL A 81 -13.54 1.29 -15.05
CA VAL A 81 -12.67 1.09 -13.89
C VAL A 81 -13.38 0.18 -12.88
N ASP A 82 -12.63 -0.73 -12.28
CA ASP A 82 -13.07 -1.57 -11.18
C ASP A 82 -12.20 -1.33 -9.94
N VAL A 83 -12.81 -1.38 -8.76
CA VAL A 83 -12.13 -1.36 -7.46
C VAL A 83 -12.19 -2.75 -6.86
N PHE A 84 -11.03 -3.35 -6.63
CA PHE A 84 -10.92 -4.61 -5.90
C PHE A 84 -10.35 -4.34 -4.51
N PHE A 85 -11.16 -4.48 -3.46
CA PHE A 85 -10.79 -4.13 -2.09
C PHE A 85 -10.61 -5.37 -1.20
N VAL A 86 -9.42 -5.51 -0.61
CA VAL A 86 -9.11 -6.56 0.37
C VAL A 86 -9.18 -5.96 1.78
N HIS A 87 -10.26 -6.29 2.49
CA HIS A 87 -10.55 -5.75 3.82
C HIS A 87 -9.54 -6.22 4.90
N PRO A 88 -9.39 -5.51 6.03
CA PRO A 88 -8.49 -5.90 7.11
C PRO A 88 -9.06 -7.05 7.95
N THR A 89 -8.38 -7.43 9.05
CA THR A 89 -8.97 -8.31 10.06
C THR A 89 -10.15 -7.63 10.75
N ILE A 90 -11.35 -8.20 10.65
CA ILE A 90 -12.58 -7.74 11.32
C ILE A 90 -13.21 -8.94 12.02
N LEU A 91 -13.15 -8.92 13.36
CA LEU A 91 -13.61 -9.99 14.26
C LEU A 91 -14.30 -9.38 15.49
N ASN A 92 -15.29 -10.08 16.04
CA ASN A 92 -15.86 -9.74 17.34
C ASN A 92 -14.80 -9.92 18.43
N ASP A 93 -14.75 -8.99 19.38
CA ASP A 93 -13.81 -9.00 20.51
C ASP A 93 -12.38 -9.34 20.07
N ILE A 94 -11.88 -8.61 19.05
CA ILE A 94 -10.62 -8.90 18.35
C ILE A 94 -9.42 -9.11 19.30
N TRP A 95 -9.43 -8.49 20.48
CA TRP A 95 -8.37 -8.61 21.49
C TRP A 95 -8.48 -9.85 22.38
N SER A 96 -9.54 -10.65 22.27
CA SER A 96 -9.72 -11.92 23.00
C SER A 96 -8.97 -13.10 22.37
N TYR A 97 -8.51 -12.97 21.13
CA TYR A 97 -7.80 -14.03 20.42
C TYR A 97 -6.37 -14.18 20.95
N THR A 98 -6.04 -15.36 21.48
CA THR A 98 -4.71 -15.69 22.03
C THR A 98 -3.89 -16.63 21.14
N GLU A 99 -4.52 -17.27 20.16
CA GLU A 99 -3.89 -18.25 19.29
C GLU A 99 -3.73 -17.77 17.84
N ARG A 100 -2.66 -18.23 17.19
CA ARG A 100 -2.44 -18.04 15.75
C ARG A 100 -3.25 -19.07 14.95
N LYS A 101 -4.24 -18.61 14.20
CA LYS A 101 -5.08 -19.45 13.33
C LYS A 101 -5.73 -18.64 12.21
N ASN A 102 -6.25 -19.33 11.19
CA ASN A 102 -7.20 -18.74 10.25
C ASN A 102 -8.62 -18.88 10.82
N ILE A 103 -9.38 -17.79 10.85
CA ILE A 103 -10.78 -17.76 11.25
C ILE A 103 -11.66 -18.09 10.03
N PRO A 104 -12.51 -19.13 10.09
CA PRO A 104 -13.39 -19.49 8.98
C PRO A 104 -14.48 -18.44 8.76
N LEU A 105 -15.12 -18.44 7.58
CA LEU A 105 -16.04 -17.38 7.18
C LEU A 105 -17.29 -17.30 8.07
N ASP A 106 -17.83 -18.43 8.50
CA ASP A 106 -19.01 -18.57 9.36
C ASP A 106 -18.80 -18.00 10.78
N GLU A 107 -17.56 -17.96 11.27
CA GLU A 107 -17.19 -17.31 12.54
C GLU A 107 -16.98 -15.78 12.42
N GLN A 108 -17.05 -15.22 11.21
CA GLN A 108 -16.75 -13.80 10.98
C GLN A 108 -18.01 -12.92 10.96
N PRO A 109 -17.95 -11.70 11.53
CA PRO A 109 -19.08 -10.78 11.60
C PRO A 109 -19.33 -10.06 10.26
N ALA A 110 -20.13 -10.67 9.38
CA ALA A 110 -20.38 -10.18 8.01
C ALA A 110 -20.85 -8.71 7.93
N PHE A 111 -21.70 -8.27 8.86
CA PHE A 111 -22.15 -6.88 8.91
C PHE A 111 -21.00 -5.90 9.23
N GLN A 112 -20.16 -6.22 10.21
CA GLN A 112 -19.02 -5.38 10.59
C GLN A 112 -17.97 -5.34 9.48
N ILE A 113 -17.75 -6.45 8.76
CA ILE A 113 -16.92 -6.46 7.55
C ILE A 113 -17.49 -5.46 6.54
N SER A 114 -18.79 -5.53 6.24
CA SER A 114 -19.44 -4.62 5.30
C SER A 114 -19.35 -3.15 5.73
N ALA A 115 -19.55 -2.86 7.02
CA ALA A 115 -19.41 -1.52 7.58
C ALA A 115 -17.95 -1.01 7.50
N SER A 116 -16.97 -1.88 7.75
CA SER A 116 -15.55 -1.52 7.63
C SER A 116 -15.17 -1.17 6.19
N ILE A 117 -15.72 -1.89 5.20
CA ILE A 117 -15.51 -1.60 3.78
C ILE A 117 -16.03 -0.20 3.44
N VAL A 118 -17.24 0.16 3.89
CA VAL A 118 -17.79 1.51 3.71
C VAL A 118 -16.87 2.56 4.35
N GLY A 119 -16.47 2.33 5.61
CA GLY A 119 -15.66 3.28 6.37
C GLY A 119 -14.24 3.49 5.86
N GLN A 120 -13.63 2.46 5.26
CA GLN A 120 -12.25 2.53 4.77
C GLN A 120 -12.21 2.85 3.27
N ALA A 121 -12.95 2.13 2.44
CA ALA A 121 -12.82 2.19 0.99
C ALA A 121 -14.11 2.59 0.27
N GLY A 122 -15.21 2.86 0.97
CA GLY A 122 -16.51 3.15 0.36
C GLY A 122 -16.49 4.31 -0.63
N LEU A 123 -15.70 5.35 -0.37
CA LEU A 123 -15.54 6.48 -1.31
C LEU A 123 -14.90 6.09 -2.65
N LEU A 124 -14.11 5.01 -2.69
CA LEU A 124 -13.54 4.51 -3.94
C LEU A 124 -14.61 3.98 -4.91
N ALA A 125 -15.81 3.65 -4.42
CA ALA A 125 -16.94 3.28 -5.26
C ALA A 125 -17.42 4.43 -6.18
N THR A 126 -16.91 5.65 -6.03
CA THR A 126 -17.12 6.72 -7.02
C THR A 126 -16.47 6.41 -8.37
N TYR A 127 -15.42 5.57 -8.38
CA TYR A 127 -14.63 5.32 -9.58
C TYR A 127 -15.23 4.25 -10.50
N GLY A 128 -15.98 3.28 -9.96
CA GLY A 128 -16.57 2.21 -10.76
C GLY A 128 -17.00 1.01 -9.93
N ARG A 129 -17.20 -0.13 -10.60
CA ARG A 129 -17.70 -1.36 -9.94
C ARG A 129 -16.79 -1.76 -8.81
N PHE A 130 -17.39 -2.17 -7.69
CA PHE A 130 -16.66 -2.51 -6.49
C PHE A 130 -16.72 -4.02 -6.25
N PHE A 131 -15.60 -4.61 -5.84
CA PHE A 131 -15.48 -6.04 -5.53
C PHE A 131 -14.71 -6.19 -4.23
N ALA A 132 -15.24 -6.94 -3.27
CA ALA A 132 -14.56 -7.23 -2.02
C ALA A 132 -14.86 -8.65 -1.56
N PRO A 133 -13.88 -9.58 -1.60
CA PRO A 133 -14.11 -10.94 -1.12
C PRO A 133 -14.12 -11.02 0.40
N ARG A 134 -14.88 -11.96 0.94
CA ARG A 134 -14.60 -12.54 2.26
C ARG A 134 -13.52 -13.60 2.07
N TYR A 135 -12.67 -13.75 3.07
CA TYR A 135 -11.59 -14.73 3.06
C TYR A 135 -11.33 -15.22 4.49
N ARG A 136 -10.62 -16.34 4.64
CA ARG A 136 -10.27 -16.85 5.97
C ARG A 136 -9.20 -15.95 6.59
N GLN A 137 -9.58 -15.17 7.58
CA GLN A 137 -8.72 -14.13 8.15
C GLN A 137 -7.71 -14.71 9.13
N ALA A 138 -6.44 -14.29 9.07
CA ALA A 138 -5.47 -14.56 10.11
C ALA A 138 -5.85 -13.84 11.42
N SER A 139 -5.80 -14.55 12.54
CA SER A 139 -6.06 -13.97 13.87
C SER A 139 -4.98 -12.94 14.25
N PRO A 140 -5.31 -11.93 15.09
CA PRO A 140 -4.38 -10.85 15.48
C PRO A 140 -3.02 -11.31 16.04
N PRO A 141 -2.91 -12.39 16.84
CA PRO A 141 -1.62 -12.91 17.28
C PRO A 141 -0.65 -13.19 16.12
N SER A 142 -1.14 -13.48 14.92
CA SER A 142 -0.30 -13.71 13.73
C SER A 142 0.52 -12.49 13.31
N PHE A 143 0.16 -11.29 13.76
CA PHE A 143 0.85 -10.03 13.43
C PHE A 143 1.53 -9.39 14.64
N LEU A 144 1.02 -9.64 15.86
CA LEU A 144 1.44 -8.96 17.08
C LEU A 144 2.36 -9.86 17.93
N GLY A 145 3.66 -9.53 17.96
CA GLY A 145 4.62 -10.18 18.85
C GLY A 145 4.97 -11.64 18.51
N SER A 146 4.59 -12.12 17.33
CA SER A 146 4.85 -13.49 16.89
C SER A 146 6.24 -13.71 16.31
N PRO A 147 6.84 -14.91 16.49
CA PRO A 147 8.03 -15.32 15.76
C PRO A 147 7.81 -15.36 14.25
N LEU A 148 8.86 -15.06 13.49
CA LEU A 148 8.92 -15.30 12.05
C LEU A 148 9.16 -16.80 11.80
N ASP A 149 8.08 -17.56 11.70
CA ASP A 149 8.13 -19.01 11.52
C ASP A 149 7.22 -19.50 10.37
N SER A 150 7.30 -20.80 10.10
CA SER A 150 6.52 -21.47 9.08
C SER A 150 5.01 -21.46 9.39
N LEU A 151 4.62 -21.34 10.67
CA LEU A 151 3.21 -21.28 11.06
C LEU A 151 2.58 -19.95 10.61
N GLN A 152 3.26 -18.82 10.85
CA GLN A 152 2.80 -17.52 10.35
C GLN A 152 2.67 -17.55 8.81
N ALA A 153 3.68 -18.09 8.12
CA ALA A 153 3.65 -18.21 6.66
C ALA A 153 2.51 -19.11 6.16
N ALA A 154 2.24 -20.24 6.82
CA ALA A 154 1.14 -21.13 6.47
C ALA A 154 -0.24 -20.46 6.64
N ILE A 155 -0.44 -19.71 7.73
CA ILE A 155 -1.67 -18.96 8.00
C ILE A 155 -1.90 -17.89 6.92
N LEU A 156 -0.88 -17.11 6.60
CA LEU A 156 -0.95 -16.07 5.57
C LEU A 156 -1.14 -16.68 4.17
N LYS A 157 -0.47 -17.78 3.86
CA LYS A 157 -0.66 -18.52 2.61
C LYS A 157 -2.11 -18.95 2.43
N LYS A 158 -2.76 -19.46 3.49
CA LYS A 158 -4.16 -19.88 3.44
C LYS A 158 -5.11 -18.70 3.20
N ALA A 159 -4.89 -17.59 3.88
CA ALA A 159 -5.67 -16.36 3.67
C ALA A 159 -5.44 -15.77 2.26
N TYR A 160 -4.19 -15.79 1.80
CA TYR A 160 -3.80 -15.31 0.49
C TYR A 160 -4.42 -16.15 -0.63
N HIS A 161 -4.45 -17.48 -0.48
CA HIS A 161 -5.07 -18.36 -1.46
C HIS A 161 -6.53 -17.97 -1.71
N ASP A 162 -7.31 -17.74 -0.66
CA ASP A 162 -8.71 -17.27 -0.79
C ASP A 162 -8.80 -15.96 -1.59
N VAL A 163 -7.97 -14.96 -1.25
CA VAL A 163 -7.95 -13.67 -1.98
C VAL A 163 -7.53 -13.83 -3.44
N LYS A 164 -6.57 -14.72 -3.72
CA LYS A 164 -6.10 -15.02 -5.08
C LYS A 164 -7.21 -15.66 -5.91
N GLU A 165 -7.90 -16.66 -5.37
CA GLU A 165 -9.02 -17.31 -6.07
C GLU A 165 -10.14 -16.31 -6.36
N ALA A 166 -10.48 -15.44 -5.40
CA ALA A 166 -11.46 -14.38 -5.63
C ALA A 166 -11.04 -13.42 -6.75
N PHE A 167 -9.78 -12.99 -6.73
CA PHE A 167 -9.27 -12.07 -7.73
C PHE A 167 -9.23 -12.69 -9.13
N LEU A 168 -8.80 -13.95 -9.24
CA LEU A 168 -8.80 -14.67 -10.51
C LEU A 168 -10.21 -14.85 -11.05
N HIS A 169 -11.17 -15.25 -10.20
CA HIS A 169 -12.57 -15.36 -10.59
C HIS A 169 -13.13 -14.00 -11.05
N TYR A 170 -12.86 -12.91 -10.33
CA TYR A 170 -13.20 -11.55 -10.77
C TYR A 170 -12.57 -11.20 -12.12
N LEU A 171 -11.28 -11.48 -12.30
CA LEU A 171 -10.54 -11.11 -13.50
C LEU A 171 -11.05 -11.86 -14.73
N GLU A 172 -11.38 -13.15 -14.59
CA GLU A 172 -11.87 -14.01 -15.66
C GLU A 172 -13.34 -13.72 -16.02
N ASN A 173 -14.21 -13.56 -15.03
CA ASN A 173 -15.66 -13.52 -15.26
C ASN A 173 -16.25 -12.11 -15.29
N HIS A 174 -15.61 -11.13 -14.64
CA HIS A 174 -16.23 -9.83 -14.39
C HIS A 174 -15.45 -8.63 -14.94
N ASN A 175 -14.11 -8.62 -14.86
CA ASN A 175 -13.29 -7.44 -15.20
C ASN A 175 -13.54 -6.93 -16.62
N GLY A 176 -13.66 -7.83 -17.61
CA GLY A 176 -14.01 -7.45 -18.98
C GLY A 176 -13.03 -6.48 -19.66
N GLY A 177 -11.79 -6.37 -19.18
CA GLY A 177 -10.80 -5.43 -19.70
C GLY A 177 -10.69 -4.10 -18.94
N ASN A 178 -11.51 -3.88 -17.93
CA ASN A 178 -11.49 -2.65 -17.12
C ASN A 178 -10.14 -2.40 -16.45
N LYS A 179 -9.81 -1.13 -16.25
CA LYS A 179 -8.71 -0.69 -15.39
C LYS A 179 -9.00 -1.06 -13.94
N ILE A 180 -7.96 -1.25 -13.14
CA ILE A 180 -8.06 -1.80 -11.78
C ILE A 180 -7.45 -0.82 -10.78
N ILE A 181 -8.23 -0.49 -9.75
CA ILE A 181 -7.74 0.06 -8.49
C ILE A 181 -7.73 -1.10 -7.49
N LEU A 182 -6.53 -1.59 -7.12
CA LEU A 182 -6.40 -2.59 -6.08
C LEU A 182 -6.23 -1.87 -4.74
N ALA A 183 -7.20 -1.97 -3.84
CA ALA A 183 -7.16 -1.29 -2.55
C ALA A 183 -7.19 -2.27 -1.38
N SER A 184 -6.62 -1.88 -0.25
CA SER A 184 -6.50 -2.78 0.90
C SER A 184 -6.12 -2.05 2.19
N HIS A 185 -6.30 -2.73 3.33
CA HIS A 185 -5.85 -2.24 4.64
C HIS A 185 -5.29 -3.37 5.52
N SER A 186 -4.29 -3.07 6.35
CA SER A 186 -3.78 -3.96 7.41
C SER A 186 -3.43 -5.37 6.89
N GLN A 187 -4.09 -6.43 7.37
CA GLN A 187 -3.91 -7.79 6.83
C GLN A 187 -4.13 -7.85 5.31
N GLY A 188 -5.22 -7.24 4.81
CA GLY A 188 -5.51 -7.22 3.38
C GLY A 188 -4.41 -6.54 2.56
N ALA A 189 -3.65 -5.63 3.18
CA ALA A 189 -2.51 -4.96 2.55
C ALA A 189 -1.32 -5.90 2.35
N TYR A 190 -1.04 -6.80 3.28
CA TYR A 190 -0.06 -7.87 3.07
C TYR A 190 -0.53 -8.87 2.01
N LEU A 191 -1.80 -9.27 2.04
CA LEU A 191 -2.35 -10.20 1.02
C LEU A 191 -2.36 -9.58 -0.38
N SER A 192 -2.62 -8.27 -0.48
CA SER A 192 -2.54 -7.53 -1.74
C SER A 192 -1.10 -7.36 -2.22
N ALA A 193 -0.12 -7.22 -1.31
CA ALA A 193 1.29 -7.22 -1.69
C ALA A 193 1.72 -8.57 -2.30
N MET A 194 1.27 -9.69 -1.72
CA MET A 194 1.45 -11.03 -2.28
C MET A 194 0.74 -11.18 -3.63
N LEU A 195 -0.49 -10.66 -3.75
CA LEU A 195 -1.26 -10.69 -5.01
C LEU A 195 -0.56 -9.93 -6.14
N LEU A 196 -0.05 -8.74 -5.83
CA LEU A 196 0.74 -7.94 -6.76
C LEU A 196 1.99 -8.70 -7.19
N HIS A 197 2.73 -9.32 -6.28
CA HIS A 197 3.91 -10.12 -6.62
C HIS A 197 3.58 -11.32 -7.51
N ASP A 198 2.54 -12.07 -7.16
CA ASP A 198 2.17 -13.31 -7.83
C ASP A 198 1.61 -13.09 -9.23
N LEU A 199 0.77 -12.06 -9.41
CA LEU A 199 -0.01 -11.86 -10.63
C LEU A 199 0.50 -10.65 -11.43
N PHE A 200 0.55 -9.47 -10.82
CA PHE A 200 0.85 -8.24 -11.55
C PHE A 200 2.34 -8.12 -11.88
N ASP A 201 3.23 -8.39 -10.94
CA ASP A 201 4.67 -8.14 -11.08
C ASP A 201 5.31 -9.00 -12.18
N LYS A 202 4.66 -10.10 -12.55
CA LYS A 202 5.08 -11.05 -13.59
C LYS A 202 4.30 -10.91 -14.91
N ASP A 203 3.22 -10.13 -14.94
CA ASP A 203 2.35 -9.93 -16.10
C ASP A 203 2.27 -8.45 -16.50
N GLU A 204 2.88 -8.11 -17.65
CA GLU A 204 2.88 -6.73 -18.15
C GLU A 204 1.49 -6.23 -18.53
N GLU A 205 0.64 -7.07 -19.11
CA GLU A 205 -0.72 -6.67 -19.51
C GLU A 205 -1.56 -6.36 -18.28
N LEU A 206 -1.44 -7.17 -17.23
CA LEU A 206 -2.13 -6.92 -15.97
C LEU A 206 -1.60 -5.65 -15.27
N ARG A 207 -0.29 -5.36 -15.34
CA ARG A 207 0.24 -4.05 -14.87
C ARG A 207 -0.31 -2.88 -15.65
N ARG A 208 -0.49 -2.98 -16.98
CA ARG A 208 -1.10 -1.91 -17.78
C ARG A 208 -2.56 -1.65 -17.41
N LYS A 209 -3.25 -2.61 -16.81
CA LYS A 209 -4.60 -2.40 -16.24
C LYS A 209 -4.57 -1.69 -14.90
N LEU A 210 -3.48 -1.75 -14.13
CA LEU A 210 -3.40 -1.16 -12.79
C LEU A 210 -3.34 0.37 -12.86
N VAL A 211 -4.38 1.04 -12.36
CA VAL A 211 -4.37 2.50 -12.12
C VAL A 211 -3.42 2.79 -10.95
N VAL A 212 -3.69 2.16 -9.81
CA VAL A 212 -2.91 2.30 -8.59
C VAL A 212 -3.20 1.13 -7.66
N ALA A 213 -2.19 0.70 -6.91
CA ALA A 213 -2.34 -0.21 -5.79
C ALA A 213 -2.27 0.57 -4.46
N ILE A 214 -3.35 0.57 -3.69
CA ILE A 214 -3.50 1.27 -2.41
C ILE A 214 -3.30 0.23 -1.30
N ILE A 215 -2.12 0.27 -0.66
CA ILE A 215 -1.68 -0.67 0.36
C ILE A 215 -1.63 0.05 1.71
N GLY A 216 -2.80 0.23 2.33
CA GLY A 216 -2.97 1.06 3.53
C GLY A 216 -2.67 0.36 4.86
N GLY A 217 -2.22 1.11 5.85
CA GLY A 217 -2.03 0.65 7.24
C GLY A 217 -0.82 -0.26 7.47
N VAL A 218 -0.06 -0.54 6.43
CA VAL A 218 1.24 -1.20 6.52
C VAL A 218 2.20 -0.38 5.67
N VAL A 219 3.49 -0.37 6.00
CA VAL A 219 4.50 0.14 5.07
C VAL A 219 5.22 -1.07 4.50
N SER A 220 4.70 -1.54 3.37
CA SER A 220 5.22 -2.74 2.69
C SER A 220 6.29 -2.41 1.67
N THR A 221 6.44 -1.15 1.24
CA THR A 221 7.39 -0.81 0.18
C THR A 221 8.77 -0.53 0.76
N TYR A 222 9.79 -1.20 0.23
CA TYR A 222 11.19 -0.99 0.59
C TYR A 222 12.10 -1.36 -0.57
N SER A 223 13.29 -0.80 -0.58
CA SER A 223 14.19 -0.91 -1.73
C SER A 223 15.65 -0.72 -1.30
N ASP A 224 16.58 -1.19 -2.14
CA ASP A 224 17.97 -0.74 -2.05
C ASP A 224 18.01 0.75 -2.40
N PRO A 225 18.66 1.62 -1.61
CA PRO A 225 18.86 3.01 -2.02
C PRO A 225 19.63 3.10 -3.35
N PRO A 226 19.30 4.03 -4.26
CA PRO A 226 18.26 5.06 -4.17
C PRO A 226 16.94 4.66 -4.88
N PHE A 227 16.67 3.37 -5.05
CA PHE A 227 15.54 2.89 -5.85
C PHE A 227 14.19 3.11 -5.15
N PHE A 228 13.12 3.14 -5.95
CA PHE A 228 11.72 3.24 -5.46
C PHE A 228 10.90 1.98 -5.78
N GLN A 229 11.57 0.94 -6.26
CA GLN A 229 11.05 -0.40 -6.50
C GLN A 229 11.98 -1.40 -5.81
N GLY A 230 11.44 -2.56 -5.46
CA GLY A 230 12.15 -3.57 -4.69
C GLY A 230 11.28 -4.16 -3.58
N GLY A 231 11.87 -5.09 -2.83
CA GLY A 231 11.21 -5.72 -1.70
C GLY A 231 10.18 -6.76 -2.11
N TRP A 232 8.89 -6.46 -1.99
CA TRP A 232 7.84 -7.40 -2.42
C TRP A 232 7.79 -7.58 -3.95
N TRP A 233 8.23 -6.57 -4.70
CA TRP A 233 8.05 -6.51 -6.16
C TRP A 233 9.35 -6.11 -6.87
N GLU A 234 9.52 -6.61 -8.08
CA GLU A 234 10.64 -6.30 -8.97
C GLU A 234 10.30 -5.13 -9.93
N HIS A 235 9.08 -5.10 -10.46
CA HIS A 235 8.63 -4.22 -11.55
C HIS A 235 7.56 -3.19 -11.14
N ILE A 236 7.07 -3.23 -9.91
CA ILE A 236 6.04 -2.32 -9.41
C ILE A 236 6.66 -1.33 -8.40
N PRO A 237 6.77 -0.03 -8.74
CA PRO A 237 7.36 0.98 -7.88
C PRO A 237 6.34 1.63 -6.92
N LEU A 238 6.83 2.29 -5.87
CA LEU A 238 6.06 3.34 -5.19
C LEU A 238 5.72 4.45 -6.20
N CYS A 239 4.54 5.07 -6.05
CA CYS A 239 4.22 6.28 -6.78
C CYS A 239 5.20 7.40 -6.42
N THR A 240 5.77 8.01 -7.45
CA THR A 240 6.69 9.17 -7.34
C THR A 240 6.06 10.45 -7.88
N GLU A 241 4.94 10.33 -8.60
CA GLU A 241 4.19 11.45 -9.15
C GLU A 241 2.68 11.20 -9.00
N ILE A 242 1.92 12.29 -8.84
CA ILE A 242 0.46 12.24 -8.67
C ILE A 242 -0.20 11.57 -9.88
N THR A 243 0.25 11.83 -11.10
CA THR A 243 -0.30 11.26 -12.35
C THR A 243 0.26 9.88 -12.71
N GLN A 244 1.19 9.32 -11.93
CA GLN A 244 1.79 8.03 -12.29
C GLN A 244 0.78 6.88 -12.12
N CYS A 245 0.54 6.10 -13.17
CA CYS A 245 -0.25 4.87 -13.11
C CYS A 245 0.64 3.64 -12.82
N GLY A 246 0.05 2.50 -12.47
CA GLY A 246 0.77 1.24 -12.29
C GLY A 246 1.75 1.23 -11.11
N CYS A 247 1.49 2.04 -10.09
CA CYS A 247 2.36 2.21 -8.91
C CYS A 247 1.61 1.96 -7.60
N VAL A 248 2.36 1.85 -6.51
CA VAL A 248 1.84 1.62 -5.15
C VAL A 248 1.76 2.94 -4.37
N ILE A 249 0.64 3.17 -3.70
CA ILE A 249 0.50 4.15 -2.61
C ILE A 249 0.38 3.34 -1.32
N THR A 250 1.26 3.61 -0.36
CA THR A 250 1.26 2.96 0.95
C THR A 250 1.51 3.98 2.04
N TRP A 251 0.80 3.86 3.17
CA TRP A 251 0.97 4.78 4.28
C TRP A 251 0.56 4.19 5.63
N ARG A 252 1.09 4.79 6.68
CA ARG A 252 0.63 4.69 8.07
C ARG A 252 0.62 6.07 8.72
N SER A 253 -0.30 6.26 9.65
CA SER A 253 -0.48 7.51 10.37
C SER A 253 -0.24 7.36 11.88
N TYR A 254 0.31 8.40 12.50
CA TYR A 254 0.72 8.46 13.91
C TYR A 254 0.35 9.80 14.52
N LYS A 255 0.30 9.87 15.85
CA LYS A 255 0.12 11.13 16.58
C LYS A 255 1.38 11.97 16.51
N GLU A 256 1.26 13.27 16.25
CA GLU A 256 2.38 14.20 16.32
C GLU A 256 3.15 14.07 17.66
N GLY A 257 4.48 14.10 17.59
CA GLY A 257 5.34 13.82 18.74
C GLY A 257 5.53 12.32 19.09
N GLN A 258 4.75 11.39 18.55
CA GLN A 258 4.99 9.95 18.73
C GLN A 258 6.27 9.53 17.99
N SER A 259 7.10 8.70 18.64
CA SER A 259 8.24 8.05 17.97
C SER A 259 7.74 7.04 16.96
N LEU A 260 8.33 7.05 15.77
CA LEU A 260 7.96 6.06 14.76
C LEU A 260 8.44 4.67 15.20
N PRO A 261 7.59 3.63 15.11
CA PRO A 261 7.96 2.30 15.56
C PRO A 261 9.16 1.82 14.77
N GLY A 262 10.10 1.16 15.47
CA GLY A 262 11.20 0.45 14.83
C GLY A 262 10.72 -0.76 14.02
N VAL A 263 11.69 -1.55 13.57
CA VAL A 263 11.44 -2.81 12.87
C VAL A 263 10.45 -3.67 13.66
N GLN A 264 9.26 -3.86 13.09
CA GLN A 264 8.28 -4.80 13.62
C GLN A 264 8.72 -6.20 13.18
N ILE A 265 9.53 -6.86 14.02
CA ILE A 265 10.11 -8.18 13.72
C ILE A 265 9.05 -9.26 13.45
N SER A 266 7.79 -9.05 13.81
CA SER A 266 6.68 -9.98 13.51
C SER A 266 5.99 -9.68 12.17
N ALA A 267 6.41 -8.65 11.43
CA ALA A 267 5.74 -8.26 10.20
C ALA A 267 6.07 -9.23 9.05
N PRO A 268 5.10 -9.58 8.18
CA PRO A 268 5.28 -10.55 7.09
C PRO A 268 6.47 -10.29 6.16
N GLN A 269 6.86 -9.03 5.94
CA GLN A 269 7.98 -8.70 5.05
C GLN A 269 9.35 -9.21 5.52
N TYR A 270 9.45 -9.67 6.78
CA TYR A 270 10.66 -10.26 7.34
C TYR A 270 10.63 -11.79 7.34
N ASN A 271 9.50 -12.43 7.01
CA ASN A 271 9.35 -13.88 7.17
C ASN A 271 10.05 -14.66 6.03
N PRO A 272 11.11 -15.43 6.32
CA PRO A 272 11.86 -16.16 5.28
C PRO A 272 11.04 -17.26 4.60
N TYR A 273 10.09 -17.86 5.30
CA TYR A 273 9.23 -18.90 4.73
C TYR A 273 8.26 -18.33 3.68
N LEU A 274 7.86 -17.06 3.78
CA LEU A 274 7.10 -16.41 2.71
C LEU A 274 7.94 -16.21 1.44
N LYS A 275 9.24 -15.92 1.58
CA LYS A 275 10.17 -15.87 0.44
C LYS A 275 10.39 -17.25 -0.17
N GLU A 276 10.57 -18.29 0.64
CA GLU A 276 10.71 -19.68 0.16
C GLU A 276 9.46 -20.15 -0.61
N LEU A 277 8.27 -19.71 -0.19
CA LEU A 277 7.02 -19.96 -0.89
C LEU A 277 6.82 -19.10 -2.16
N GLY A 278 7.73 -18.15 -2.43
CA GLY A 278 7.68 -17.28 -3.60
C GLY A 278 6.70 -16.12 -3.50
N TYR A 279 6.33 -15.68 -2.30
CA TYR A 279 5.39 -14.57 -2.07
C TYR A 279 6.05 -13.22 -1.76
N VAL A 280 7.38 -13.20 -1.64
CA VAL A 280 8.20 -12.01 -1.43
C VAL A 280 9.42 -12.11 -2.34
N TYR A 281 9.70 -11.07 -3.13
CA TYR A 281 10.88 -11.06 -4.01
C TYR A 281 12.19 -10.99 -3.20
N LYS A 282 12.33 -10.02 -2.29
CA LYS A 282 13.49 -9.82 -1.41
C LYS A 282 13.00 -9.48 -0.01
N LEU A 283 13.50 -10.15 1.03
CA LEU A 283 13.16 -9.81 2.43
C LEU A 283 13.70 -8.42 2.80
N LEU A 284 13.02 -7.73 3.72
CA LEU A 284 13.49 -6.46 4.25
C LEU A 284 14.72 -6.66 5.14
N ASP A 285 15.87 -6.12 4.70
CA ASP A 285 17.08 -5.95 5.50
C ASP A 285 17.12 -4.49 6.01
N PRO A 286 16.87 -4.24 7.31
CA PRO A 286 16.79 -2.87 7.84
C PRO A 286 18.13 -2.14 7.86
N GLU A 287 19.25 -2.84 7.67
CA GLU A 287 20.58 -2.23 7.58
C GLU A 287 20.92 -1.80 6.15
N LYS A 288 20.32 -2.43 5.14
CA LYS A 288 20.61 -2.17 3.73
C LYS A 288 19.51 -1.42 2.98
N HIS A 289 18.26 -1.60 3.36
CA HIS A 289 17.13 -1.05 2.64
C HIS A 289 16.60 0.24 3.26
N ILE A 290 15.94 1.04 2.42
CA ILE A 290 15.09 2.13 2.84
C ILE A 290 13.62 1.70 2.76
N VAL A 291 12.87 1.95 3.83
CA VAL A 291 11.41 1.80 3.85
C VAL A 291 10.79 3.06 3.27
N LEU A 292 9.83 2.87 2.36
CA LEU A 292 9.21 3.91 1.56
C LEU A 292 7.70 3.95 1.82
N GLN A 293 7.16 5.15 1.89
CA GLN A 293 5.74 5.46 2.00
C GLN A 293 5.46 6.65 1.07
N ASP A 294 4.20 6.84 0.71
CA ASP A 294 3.78 8.03 -0.03
C ASP A 294 4.29 9.32 0.65
N SER A 295 4.95 10.14 -0.15
CA SER A 295 5.37 11.49 0.20
C SER A 295 5.04 12.48 -0.92
N VAL A 296 4.19 12.07 -1.87
CA VAL A 296 3.88 12.84 -3.07
C VAL A 296 2.83 13.91 -2.73
N PHE A 297 1.88 13.58 -1.86
CA PHE A 297 0.78 14.49 -1.51
C PHE A 297 1.10 15.37 -0.29
N TYR A 298 1.78 14.83 0.73
CA TYR A 298 2.19 15.57 1.92
C TYR A 298 3.71 15.51 2.08
N SER A 299 4.32 16.68 2.29
CA SER A 299 5.75 16.87 2.55
C SER A 299 6.08 16.75 4.04
N ASP A 300 7.34 16.94 4.40
CA ASP A 300 7.81 17.03 5.78
C ASP A 300 7.36 18.29 6.54
N GLN A 301 6.98 19.34 5.80
CA GLN A 301 6.39 20.54 6.36
C GLN A 301 4.96 20.29 6.84
N PRO A 302 4.60 20.72 8.07
CA PRO A 302 3.21 20.74 8.53
C PRO A 302 2.31 21.47 7.54
N ALA A 303 1.22 20.83 7.16
CA ALA A 303 0.16 21.41 6.36
C ALA A 303 -1.21 21.08 6.97
N PRO A 304 -2.24 21.92 6.77
CA PRO A 304 -3.59 21.55 7.17
C PRO A 304 -4.04 20.27 6.47
N LEU A 305 -4.54 19.32 7.26
CA LEU A 305 -5.19 18.13 6.74
C LEU A 305 -6.51 18.56 6.09
N ARG A 306 -6.57 18.37 4.76
CA ARG A 306 -7.77 18.66 4.00
C ARG A 306 -8.75 17.51 4.14
N ASN A 307 -9.94 17.83 4.63
CA ASN A 307 -11.06 16.89 4.79
C ASN A 307 -10.67 15.58 5.49
N TYR A 308 -10.61 15.58 6.84
CA TYR A 308 -10.66 14.33 7.59
C TYR A 308 -12.06 13.72 7.43
N ILE A 309 -12.19 12.60 6.71
CA ILE A 309 -13.49 12.07 6.28
C ILE A 309 -13.89 10.83 7.08
N VAL A 310 -15.12 10.82 7.60
CA VAL A 310 -15.70 9.68 8.30
C VAL A 310 -17.12 9.39 7.78
N PRO A 311 -17.59 8.14 7.87
CA PRO A 311 -19.02 7.83 7.72
C PRO A 311 -19.86 8.69 8.66
N LYS A 312 -20.99 9.18 8.17
CA LYS A 312 -21.95 9.93 8.98
C LYS A 312 -22.51 9.02 10.07
N THR A 313 -22.48 9.52 11.30
CA THR A 313 -23.10 8.87 12.47
C THR A 313 -24.53 9.40 12.65
N ASN A 314 -25.22 8.99 13.74
CA ASN A 314 -26.55 9.50 14.06
C ASN A 314 -26.59 11.01 14.32
N GLN A 315 -25.45 11.65 14.56
CA GLN A 315 -25.38 13.09 14.69
C GLN A 315 -25.63 13.74 13.31
N SER A 316 -26.71 14.50 13.21
CA SER A 316 -27.04 15.25 12.00
C SER A 316 -26.34 16.60 12.03
N TYR A 317 -25.49 16.85 11.03
CA TYR A 317 -24.86 18.15 10.79
C TYR A 317 -25.58 18.94 9.67
N GLY A 318 -26.77 18.50 9.27
CA GLY A 318 -27.44 18.92 8.04
C GLY A 318 -27.05 18.07 6.82
N GLY A 319 -27.75 18.28 5.70
CA GLY A 319 -27.47 17.63 4.42
C GLY A 319 -27.90 16.15 4.30
N ASN A 320 -28.33 15.77 3.09
CA ASN A 320 -28.52 14.37 2.71
C ASN A 320 -27.18 13.79 2.20
N VAL A 321 -26.34 13.38 3.15
CA VAL A 321 -24.98 12.86 2.92
C VAL A 321 -24.76 11.58 3.71
N GLY A 322 -23.89 10.69 3.21
CA GLY A 322 -23.46 9.50 3.97
C GLY A 322 -22.06 9.64 4.58
N PHE A 323 -21.28 10.64 4.17
CA PHE A 323 -20.00 10.97 4.78
C PHE A 323 -20.01 12.41 5.30
N ILE A 324 -19.17 12.67 6.30
CA ILE A 324 -18.86 14.01 6.78
C ILE A 324 -17.36 14.24 6.74
N ALA A 325 -16.94 15.49 6.55
CA ALA A 325 -15.55 15.90 6.57
C ALA A 325 -15.31 17.03 7.56
N PHE A 326 -14.20 16.95 8.28
CA PHE A 326 -13.67 18.04 9.08
C PHE A 326 -12.45 18.64 8.38
N ASP A 327 -12.66 19.76 7.70
CA ASP A 327 -11.59 20.45 6.97
C ASP A 327 -10.76 21.33 7.94
N HIS A 328 -9.44 21.29 7.82
CA HIS A 328 -8.48 22.06 8.62
C HIS A 328 -8.57 21.85 10.15
N LEU A 329 -9.22 20.78 10.63
CA LEU A 329 -9.28 20.44 12.07
C LEU A 329 -7.96 19.84 12.58
N TYR A 330 -7.18 19.27 11.66
CA TYR A 330 -5.90 18.63 11.94
C TYR A 330 -4.80 19.22 11.07
N GLN A 331 -3.55 19.09 11.49
CA GLN A 331 -2.37 19.20 10.65
C GLN A 331 -1.79 17.82 10.34
N ILE A 332 -1.13 17.70 9.20
CA ILE A 332 -0.44 16.49 8.76
C ILE A 332 0.92 16.85 8.15
N ARG A 333 1.89 15.96 8.36
CA ARG A 333 3.20 15.99 7.66
C ARG A 333 3.79 14.59 7.54
N PHE A 334 4.60 14.40 6.51
CA PHE A 334 5.48 13.24 6.41
C PHE A 334 6.60 13.34 7.45
N LYS A 335 7.00 12.21 8.03
CA LYS A 335 8.17 12.11 8.91
C LYS A 335 8.99 10.89 8.56
N ARG A 336 10.30 11.06 8.55
CA ARG A 336 11.29 9.99 8.46
C ARG A 336 12.23 10.05 9.65
N GLU A 337 12.39 8.95 10.37
CA GLU A 337 13.33 8.77 11.49
C GLU A 337 14.38 7.71 11.12
N GLY A 338 15.15 7.96 10.06
CA GLY A 338 16.13 7.01 9.52
C GLY A 338 15.59 6.12 8.38
N PRO A 339 16.34 5.09 7.96
CA PRO A 339 16.01 4.31 6.76
C PRO A 339 14.71 3.51 6.88
N SER A 340 14.43 2.94 8.05
CA SER A 340 13.33 1.98 8.23
C SER A 340 12.09 2.56 8.91
N LYS A 341 12.08 3.84 9.27
CA LYS A 341 11.01 4.47 10.06
C LYS A 341 10.42 5.66 9.30
N VAL A 342 9.19 5.49 8.83
CA VAL A 342 8.43 6.53 8.13
C VAL A 342 6.96 6.51 8.54
N GLY A 343 6.29 7.65 8.40
CA GLY A 343 4.87 7.76 8.65
C GLY A 343 4.34 9.16 8.42
N PHE A 344 3.03 9.31 8.43
CA PHE A 344 2.37 10.61 8.53
C PHE A 344 2.10 10.94 9.98
N MET A 345 2.59 12.09 10.43
CA MET A 345 2.29 12.62 11.75
C MET A 345 1.06 13.50 11.66
N VAL A 346 0.11 13.32 12.57
CA VAL A 346 -1.15 14.05 12.59
C VAL A 346 -1.32 14.72 13.95
N GLU A 347 -1.59 16.02 13.92
CA GLU A 347 -1.83 16.83 15.10
C GLU A 347 -3.26 17.38 15.07
N HIS A 348 -3.96 17.33 16.20
CA HIS A 348 -5.27 17.97 16.34
C HIS A 348 -5.09 19.46 16.67
N THR A 349 -5.53 20.34 15.77
CA THR A 349 -5.30 21.79 15.84
C THR A 349 -6.60 22.57 15.61
N PRO A 350 -7.56 22.47 16.55
CA PRO A 350 -8.85 23.14 16.42
C PRO A 350 -8.69 24.66 16.46
N GLN A 351 -9.58 25.37 15.75
CA GLN A 351 -9.67 26.82 15.88
C GLN A 351 -10.26 27.21 17.25
N ALA A 352 -10.13 28.48 17.63
CA ALA A 352 -10.79 28.99 18.83
C ALA A 352 -12.31 28.78 18.74
N ASN A 353 -12.88 28.16 19.78
CA ASN A 353 -14.29 27.78 19.89
C ASN A 353 -14.78 26.78 18.83
N ASP A 354 -13.88 25.99 18.23
CA ASP A 354 -14.25 24.90 17.32
C ASP A 354 -14.94 23.76 18.10
N GLN A 355 -16.16 23.45 17.70
CA GLN A 355 -17.03 22.46 18.34
C GLN A 355 -16.88 21.07 17.71
N ARG A 356 -16.11 20.93 16.62
CA ARG A 356 -15.94 19.64 15.94
C ARG A 356 -15.20 18.65 16.85
N PRO A 357 -15.67 17.41 16.95
CA PRO A 357 -15.07 16.43 17.84
C PRO A 357 -13.73 15.93 17.31
N ASN A 358 -12.76 15.72 18.21
CA ASN A 358 -11.54 15.02 17.85
C ASN A 358 -11.78 13.51 17.72
N ASN A 359 -12.02 13.02 16.50
CA ASN A 359 -12.26 11.60 16.23
C ASN A 359 -11.01 10.71 16.35
N LEU A 360 -9.82 11.28 16.50
CA LEU A 360 -8.59 10.50 16.69
C LEU A 360 -8.42 10.01 18.14
N LEU A 361 -9.10 10.61 19.12
CA LEU A 361 -8.99 10.24 20.54
C LEU A 361 -9.33 8.76 20.79
N GLU A 362 -10.30 8.21 20.06
CA GLU A 362 -10.68 6.79 20.15
C GLU A 362 -9.54 5.86 19.74
N ALA A 363 -8.71 6.27 18.77
CA ALA A 363 -7.56 5.48 18.36
C ALA A 363 -6.44 5.51 19.42
N GLU A 364 -6.31 6.62 20.15
CA GLU A 364 -5.32 6.79 21.23
C GLU A 364 -5.58 5.88 22.44
N SER A 365 -6.83 5.45 22.64
CA SER A 365 -7.21 4.53 23.71
C SER A 365 -7.11 3.05 23.33
N GLN A 366 -6.76 2.72 22.08
CA GLN A 366 -6.68 1.34 21.63
C GLN A 366 -5.47 0.60 22.21
N PRO A 367 -5.59 -0.71 22.46
CA PRO A 367 -4.43 -1.55 22.69
C PRO A 367 -3.39 -1.37 21.57
N PHE A 368 -2.11 -1.31 21.95
CA PHE A 368 -0.98 -1.14 21.03
C PHE A 368 -0.90 0.20 20.27
N PHE A 369 -1.62 1.26 20.69
CA PHE A 369 -1.50 2.60 20.08
C PHE A 369 -0.04 3.08 19.94
N ASN A 370 0.81 2.81 20.93
CA ASN A 370 2.23 3.18 20.89
C ASN A 370 3.01 2.58 19.70
N VAL A 371 2.53 1.46 19.15
CA VAL A 371 3.13 0.76 18.01
C VAL A 371 2.31 0.96 16.73
N GLN A 372 0.99 1.06 16.86
CA GLN A 372 0.06 1.11 15.74
C GLN A 372 -0.28 2.53 15.29
N GLY A 373 -0.18 3.52 16.17
CA GLY A 373 -0.59 4.89 15.90
C GLY A 373 -2.08 4.96 15.56
N TYR A 374 -2.42 5.74 14.54
CA TYR A 374 -3.79 5.92 14.05
C TYR A 374 -4.22 4.85 13.04
N HIS A 375 -3.70 3.62 13.15
CA HIS A 375 -3.93 2.51 12.21
C HIS A 375 -5.41 2.29 11.83
N ILE A 376 -6.33 2.37 12.80
CA ILE A 376 -7.77 2.20 12.54
C ILE A 376 -8.43 3.41 11.84
N LYS A 377 -7.73 4.55 11.75
CA LYS A 377 -8.18 5.80 11.11
C LYS A 377 -7.36 6.17 9.86
N ASP A 378 -6.44 5.31 9.39
CA ASP A 378 -5.55 5.62 8.26
C ASP A 378 -6.31 6.09 7.01
N TYR A 379 -7.41 5.42 6.66
CA TYR A 379 -8.24 5.84 5.53
C TYR A 379 -9.02 7.11 5.82
N ASN A 380 -9.49 7.34 7.05
CA ASN A 380 -10.18 8.59 7.40
C ASN A 380 -9.26 9.80 7.24
N ILE A 381 -7.98 9.62 7.58
CA ILE A 381 -6.93 10.63 7.44
C ILE A 381 -6.59 10.85 5.96
N TYR A 382 -6.48 9.80 5.15
CA TYR A 382 -5.83 9.89 3.84
C TYR A 382 -6.79 9.79 2.64
N SER A 383 -8.09 9.54 2.84
CA SER A 383 -9.08 9.35 1.76
C SER A 383 -9.17 10.55 0.81
N TRP A 384 -9.13 11.78 1.33
CA TRP A 384 -9.18 12.96 0.48
C TRP A 384 -7.96 13.02 -0.46
N ALA A 385 -6.76 12.84 0.09
CA ALA A 385 -5.52 12.79 -0.68
C ALA A 385 -5.54 11.67 -1.73
N LEU A 386 -6.03 10.49 -1.37
CA LEU A 386 -6.20 9.38 -2.31
C LEU A 386 -7.13 9.75 -3.47
N MET A 387 -8.30 10.33 -3.19
CA MET A 387 -9.25 10.71 -4.23
C MET A 387 -8.66 11.73 -5.19
N GLN A 388 -7.95 12.74 -4.67
CA GLN A 388 -7.25 13.72 -5.51
C GLN A 388 -6.21 13.05 -6.40
N GLN A 389 -5.44 12.11 -5.86
CA GLN A 389 -4.44 11.39 -6.64
C GLN A 389 -5.06 10.49 -7.70
N ILE A 390 -6.10 9.71 -7.36
CA ILE A 390 -6.78 8.81 -8.31
C ILE A 390 -7.40 9.59 -9.46
N ASN A 391 -8.04 10.74 -9.19
CA ASN A 391 -8.60 11.60 -10.23
C ASN A 391 -7.54 12.00 -11.27
N GLN A 392 -6.37 12.42 -10.80
CA GLN A 392 -5.24 12.81 -11.66
C GLN A 392 -4.64 11.62 -12.40
N LYS A 393 -4.55 10.45 -11.76
CA LYS A 393 -4.11 9.21 -12.42
C LYS A 393 -5.06 8.83 -13.54
N LEU A 394 -6.35 8.70 -13.28
CA LEU A 394 -7.34 8.32 -14.29
C LEU A 394 -7.34 9.26 -15.50
N ALA A 395 -7.24 10.57 -15.27
CA ALA A 395 -7.13 11.56 -16.34
C ALA A 395 -5.87 11.36 -17.23
N SER A 396 -4.83 10.72 -16.69
CA SER A 396 -3.59 10.43 -17.42
C SER A 396 -3.50 9.00 -17.96
N CYS A 397 -4.11 8.01 -17.28
CA CYS A 397 -3.99 6.59 -17.62
C CYS A 397 -4.68 6.24 -18.96
N ASP A 398 -5.67 7.04 -19.39
CA ASP A 398 -6.41 6.84 -20.64
C ASP A 398 -5.75 7.48 -21.86
N THR A 399 -4.71 8.31 -21.69
CA THR A 399 -4.02 8.99 -22.80
C THR A 399 -3.12 8.08 -23.65
N THR A 400 -3.25 6.75 -23.50
CA THR A 400 -2.50 5.76 -24.30
C THR A 400 -3.43 4.69 -24.87
N THR A 401 -4.43 5.10 -25.66
CA THR A 401 -4.91 4.27 -26.77
C THR A 401 -4.83 5.04 -28.10
N ASP A 402 -3.84 4.61 -28.90
CA ASP A 402 -3.63 4.83 -30.34
C ASP A 402 -3.28 6.23 -30.86
N THR A 403 -1.99 6.46 -31.15
CA THR A 403 -1.49 6.51 -32.54
C THR A 403 0.02 6.80 -32.57
N ARG A 404 0.71 6.06 -33.44
CA ARG A 404 1.99 6.41 -34.11
C ARG A 404 2.63 7.75 -33.72
N GLY A 405 3.79 7.66 -33.07
CA GLY A 405 4.86 8.66 -33.17
C GLY A 405 4.57 10.03 -32.56
N ILE A 406 4.74 10.14 -31.24
CA ILE A 406 5.21 11.40 -30.63
C ILE A 406 6.25 11.02 -29.56
N HIS A 407 7.48 10.79 -30.04
CA HIS A 407 8.64 11.24 -29.30
C HIS A 407 8.57 12.77 -29.31
N GLU A 408 8.09 13.39 -28.23
CA GLU A 408 8.36 14.81 -28.00
C GLU A 408 8.31 15.16 -26.50
N ASN A 409 9.51 15.30 -25.95
CA ASN A 409 9.89 16.23 -24.89
C ASN A 409 9.07 16.26 -23.58
N LYS A 410 9.29 15.29 -22.69
CA LYS A 410 9.43 15.60 -21.26
C LYS A 410 10.86 15.29 -20.84
N ASN A 411 11.74 16.28 -21.05
CA ASN A 411 13.14 16.24 -20.65
C ASN A 411 13.22 16.16 -19.12
N MET A 412 13.46 14.96 -18.62
CA MET A 412 13.37 14.66 -17.19
C MET A 412 14.77 14.79 -16.57
N LEU A 413 15.03 15.89 -15.86
CA LEU A 413 16.13 15.98 -14.89
C LEU A 413 15.52 15.92 -13.49
N LYS A 414 15.61 14.77 -12.83
CA LYS A 414 15.14 14.56 -11.45
C LYS A 414 16.32 14.57 -10.50
N VAL A 415 16.17 15.22 -9.35
CA VAL A 415 17.24 15.38 -8.37
C VAL A 415 16.74 14.98 -6.99
N TYR A 416 17.46 14.05 -6.36
CA TYR A 416 17.10 13.45 -5.09
C TYR A 416 18.26 13.64 -4.10
N PRO A 417 18.19 14.67 -3.24
CA PRO A 417 19.11 14.77 -2.11
C PRO A 417 18.93 13.58 -1.18
N ASN A 418 20.04 12.98 -0.75
CA ASN A 418 20.11 12.00 0.32
C ASN A 418 20.94 12.61 1.47
N PRO A 419 20.29 13.31 2.42
CA PRO A 419 20.99 13.99 3.51
C PRO A 419 21.76 13.03 4.42
N ALA A 420 21.37 11.75 4.50
CA ALA A 420 22.03 10.77 5.35
C ALA A 420 23.40 10.33 4.83
N LEU A 421 23.62 10.43 3.52
CA LEU A 421 24.88 10.03 2.86
C LEU A 421 25.66 11.22 2.31
N ASP A 422 25.15 12.45 2.49
CA ASP A 422 25.70 13.63 1.83
C ASP A 422 25.88 13.42 0.31
N ILE A 423 24.89 12.80 -0.33
CA ILE A 423 24.90 12.54 -1.78
C ILE A 423 23.64 13.13 -2.39
N VAL A 424 23.76 13.65 -3.60
CA VAL A 424 22.63 14.01 -4.43
C VAL A 424 22.61 13.12 -5.66
N TYR A 425 21.52 12.39 -5.84
CA TYR A 425 21.30 11.59 -7.03
C TYR A 425 20.63 12.42 -8.11
N VAL A 426 21.09 12.27 -9.35
CA VAL A 426 20.52 12.92 -10.52
C VAL A 426 20.09 11.83 -11.49
N ILE A 427 18.81 11.79 -11.84
CA ILE A 427 18.25 10.87 -12.83
C ILE A 427 17.88 11.67 -14.07
N ALA A 428 18.33 11.19 -15.22
CA ALA A 428 18.10 11.82 -16.50
C ALA A 428 17.63 10.81 -17.56
N ASP A 429 16.71 11.21 -18.42
CA ASP A 429 16.26 10.40 -19.55
C ASP A 429 17.35 10.19 -20.63
N ARG A 430 18.40 11.03 -20.62
CA ARG A 430 19.52 11.03 -21.56
C ARG A 430 20.87 11.18 -20.86
N ASN A 431 21.95 10.91 -21.61
CA ASN A 431 23.31 10.94 -21.08
C ASN A 431 23.76 12.38 -20.72
N ILE A 432 24.15 12.57 -19.47
CA ILE A 432 24.74 13.79 -18.92
C ILE A 432 26.27 13.67 -19.05
N ILE A 433 26.87 14.56 -19.83
CA ILE A 433 28.32 14.63 -20.00
C ILE A 433 29.01 15.47 -18.92
N GLN A 434 28.23 16.27 -18.19
CA GLN A 434 28.76 17.11 -17.11
C GLN A 434 27.67 17.49 -16.10
N LEU A 435 27.98 17.33 -14.82
CA LEU A 435 27.21 17.88 -13.70
C LEU A 435 28.01 19.00 -13.03
N SER A 436 27.37 20.14 -12.82
CA SER A 436 27.91 21.25 -12.05
C SER A 436 27.00 21.58 -10.88
N LEU A 437 27.55 21.96 -9.74
CA LEU A 437 26.78 22.43 -8.59
C LEU A 437 27.21 23.85 -8.24
N TYR A 438 26.24 24.73 -7.98
CA TYR A 438 26.45 26.14 -7.68
C TYR A 438 25.79 26.51 -6.35
N ASN A 439 26.37 27.45 -5.61
CA ASN A 439 25.70 28.10 -4.48
C ASN A 439 24.77 29.23 -4.94
N ALA A 440 24.07 29.85 -3.97
CA ALA A 440 23.19 30.99 -4.22
C ALA A 440 23.88 32.20 -4.88
N ASP A 441 25.18 32.40 -4.62
CA ASP A 441 25.99 33.47 -5.22
C ASP A 441 26.52 33.11 -6.62
N ARG A 442 26.01 32.01 -7.21
CA ARG A 442 26.41 31.47 -8.52
C ARG A 442 27.88 31.06 -8.61
N GLN A 443 28.56 30.88 -7.48
CA GLN A 443 29.89 30.28 -7.45
C GLN A 443 29.75 28.78 -7.71
N LYS A 444 30.52 28.28 -8.66
CA LYS A 444 30.57 26.84 -8.97
C LYS A 444 31.40 26.12 -7.92
N LEU A 445 30.80 25.16 -7.24
CA LEU A 445 31.42 24.37 -6.18
C LEU A 445 31.84 22.98 -6.64
N ILE A 446 31.03 22.34 -7.49
CA ILE A 446 31.34 21.01 -8.04
C ILE A 446 31.28 21.08 -9.57
N ASN A 447 32.19 20.37 -10.23
CA ASN A 447 32.21 20.25 -11.68
C ASN A 447 32.73 18.86 -12.08
N GLN A 448 31.81 17.91 -12.27
CA GLN A 448 32.11 16.53 -12.64
C GLN A 448 31.82 16.29 -14.12
N HIS A 449 32.74 15.60 -14.79
CA HIS A 449 32.63 15.23 -16.21
C HIS A 449 32.50 13.72 -16.34
N TYR A 450 31.65 13.28 -17.27
CA TYR A 450 31.38 11.87 -17.51
C TYR A 450 31.80 11.53 -18.95
N SER A 451 32.69 10.54 -19.07
CA SER A 451 33.23 10.09 -20.36
C SER A 451 32.56 8.81 -20.88
N GLN A 452 31.81 8.08 -20.04
CA GLN A 452 31.08 6.86 -20.39
C GLN A 452 29.76 6.74 -19.60
N GLN A 453 28.86 5.86 -20.07
CA GLN A 453 27.52 5.64 -19.52
C GLN A 453 27.59 5.11 -18.09
N GLU A 454 27.20 5.90 -17.10
CA GLU A 454 26.86 5.38 -15.77
C GLU A 454 25.44 4.80 -15.82
N TYR A 455 25.36 3.50 -15.51
CA TYR A 455 24.17 2.70 -15.22
C TYR A 455 22.80 3.22 -15.70
N ARG A 456 22.20 2.54 -16.70
CA ARG A 456 20.85 2.82 -17.19
C ARG A 456 19.84 1.88 -16.52
N ASN A 457 18.87 2.45 -15.81
CA ASN A 457 17.74 1.73 -15.22
C ASN A 457 16.43 2.08 -15.97
N PRO A 458 15.27 1.49 -15.62
CA PRO A 458 14.00 1.79 -16.28
C PRO A 458 13.54 3.26 -16.18
N GLN A 459 14.07 4.03 -15.21
CA GLN A 459 13.78 5.46 -15.02
C GLN A 459 14.76 6.39 -15.79
N GLY A 460 15.90 5.88 -16.28
CA GLY A 460 16.88 6.66 -17.05
C GLY A 460 18.34 6.38 -16.68
N TYR A 461 19.23 7.29 -17.08
CA TYR A 461 20.63 7.37 -16.68
C TYR A 461 20.75 8.00 -15.30
N GLN A 462 21.53 7.39 -14.41
CA GLN A 462 21.70 7.86 -13.04
C GLN A 462 23.13 8.32 -12.78
N TYR A 463 23.25 9.44 -12.07
CA TYR A 463 24.51 10.06 -11.65
C TYR A 463 24.42 10.42 -10.16
N SER A 464 25.56 10.61 -9.52
CA SER A 464 25.62 11.05 -8.12
C SER A 464 26.65 12.16 -7.92
N LEU A 465 26.30 13.15 -7.09
CA LEU A 465 27.21 14.18 -6.61
C LEU A 465 27.41 14.02 -5.12
N ASN A 466 28.65 13.90 -4.68
CA ASN A 466 28.98 14.00 -3.26
C ASN A 466 28.93 15.47 -2.83
N ILE A 467 28.16 15.75 -1.78
CA ILE A 467 27.94 17.09 -1.23
C ILE A 467 28.43 17.23 0.22
N ASN A 468 29.22 16.29 0.74
CA ASN A 468 29.68 16.26 2.13
C ASN A 468 30.36 17.55 2.59
N GLU A 469 31.19 18.16 1.74
CA GLU A 469 31.92 19.40 2.03
C GLU A 469 31.06 20.66 1.91
N LEU A 470 29.82 20.55 1.42
CA LEU A 470 28.91 21.69 1.30
C LEU A 470 28.35 22.07 2.68
N LYS A 471 28.19 23.36 2.92
CA LYS A 471 27.49 23.88 4.11
C LYS A 471 25.98 23.71 3.93
N VAL A 472 25.23 23.78 5.04
CA VAL A 472 23.77 23.93 5.01
C VAL A 472 23.42 25.14 4.15
N GLY A 473 22.51 24.97 3.19
CA GLY A 473 22.15 26.04 2.28
C GLY A 473 21.52 25.60 0.96
N LEU A 474 21.22 26.60 0.15
CA LEU A 474 20.60 26.46 -1.16
C LEU A 474 21.64 26.26 -2.26
N TYR A 475 21.48 25.21 -3.06
CA TYR A 475 22.33 24.93 -4.20
C TYR A 475 21.54 24.64 -5.47
N PHE A 476 22.22 24.79 -6.61
CA PHE A 476 21.68 24.55 -7.94
C PHE A 476 22.54 23.56 -8.69
N ILE A 477 21.97 22.45 -9.11
CA ILE A 477 22.63 21.47 -9.97
C ILE A 477 22.31 21.81 -11.41
N GLN A 478 23.33 21.93 -12.24
CA GLN A 478 23.23 22.05 -13.69
C GLN A 478 23.76 20.78 -14.35
N ALA A 479 22.92 20.12 -15.15
CA ALA A 479 23.29 19.00 -15.99
C ALA A 479 23.47 19.47 -17.44
N LYS A 480 24.60 19.16 -18.05
CA LYS A 480 24.85 19.34 -19.47
C LYS A 480 24.81 17.98 -20.17
N PHE A 481 24.01 17.90 -21.21
CA PHE A 481 23.78 16.69 -21.98
C PHE A 481 24.71 16.61 -23.19
N SER A 482 24.86 15.41 -23.75
CA SER A 482 25.70 15.15 -24.93
C SER A 482 25.28 15.97 -26.16
N ASP A 483 24.01 16.33 -26.28
CA ASP A 483 23.45 17.20 -27.33
C ASP A 483 23.71 18.70 -27.09
N GLY A 484 24.38 19.06 -25.99
CA GLY A 484 24.68 20.44 -25.62
C GLY A 484 23.62 21.13 -24.74
N THR A 485 22.45 20.51 -24.54
CA THR A 485 21.36 21.06 -23.72
C THR A 485 21.78 21.13 -22.25
N ARG A 486 21.23 22.11 -21.51
CA ARG A 486 21.44 22.24 -20.07
C ARG A 486 20.13 22.30 -19.31
N TYR A 487 20.07 21.57 -18.20
CA TYR A 487 18.96 21.62 -17.25
C TYR A 487 19.47 21.98 -15.87
N THR A 488 18.67 22.71 -15.10
CA THR A 488 19.01 23.11 -13.74
C THR A 488 17.94 22.62 -12.77
N ALA A 489 18.35 22.09 -11.64
CA ALA A 489 17.49 21.69 -10.54
C ALA A 489 17.97 22.33 -9.24
N LYS A 490 17.02 22.61 -8.34
CA LYS A 490 17.26 23.20 -7.03
C LYS A 490 17.42 22.08 -6.00
N ILE A 491 18.39 22.20 -5.10
CA ILE A 491 18.51 21.34 -3.92
C ILE A 491 18.73 22.18 -2.67
N VAL A 492 18.28 21.68 -1.53
CA VAL A 492 18.59 22.24 -0.22
C VAL A 492 19.44 21.20 0.51
N LYS A 493 20.61 21.62 1.00
CA LYS A 493 21.36 20.83 1.98
C LYS A 493 20.93 21.31 3.35
N GLU A 494 20.34 20.40 4.12
CA GLU A 494 19.83 20.65 5.48
C GLU A 494 20.90 20.46 6.55
#